data_AF-A0A4Y4KL82-F1
#
_entry.id   AF-A0A4Y4KL82-F1
#
_cell.length_a   1.000
_cell.length_b   1.000
_cell.length_c   1.000
_cell.angle_alpha   90.00
_cell.angle_beta   90.00
_cell.angle_gamma   90.00
#
_symmetry.space_group_name_H-M   'P 1'
#
loop_
_entity.id
_entity.type
_entity.pdbx_description
1 polymer ?
#
loop_
_entity_poly.entity_id
_entity_poly.type
_entity_poly.pdbx_seq_one_letter_code
_entity_poly.pdbx_strand_id
1 'polypeptide(L)'
;MTAALQGPAGYERGRVAAWLAGGYAATIVGLALWIEALVLFGDPGFSGVWLIWAALPLSVPITALPVTGGVYLLLLTAGGLVQAWVLWRVLRGKQVR
;
A
#
# COMPACT_ATOMS: atom_id res chain seq x y z
N MET A 1 -37.12 4.36 -12.35
CA MET A 1 -36.92 2.88 -12.30
C MET A 1 -35.44 2.56 -12.50
N THR A 2 -34.59 2.78 -11.50
CA THR A 2 -33.11 2.56 -11.59
C THR A 2 -32.54 1.88 -10.34
N ALA A 3 -33.36 1.13 -9.60
CA ALA A 3 -32.95 0.46 -8.36
C ALA A 3 -32.51 -1.01 -8.56
N ALA A 4 -32.60 -1.57 -9.77
CA ALA A 4 -32.55 -3.03 -9.97
C ALA A 4 -31.21 -3.62 -10.48
N LEU A 5 -30.15 -2.83 -10.65
CA LEU A 5 -28.86 -3.35 -11.12
C LEU A 5 -27.71 -3.25 -10.10
N GLN A 6 -28.00 -2.94 -8.84
CA GLN A 6 -27.05 -3.20 -7.75
C GLN A 6 -27.07 -4.69 -7.39
N GLY A 7 -26.69 -5.54 -8.35
CA GLY A 7 -26.64 -6.99 -8.15
C GLY A 7 -25.50 -7.39 -7.19
N PRO A 8 -25.53 -8.64 -6.69
CA PRO A 8 -24.51 -9.20 -5.79
C PRO A 8 -23.07 -9.02 -6.30
N ALA A 9 -22.88 -8.95 -7.63
CA ALA A 9 -21.60 -8.70 -8.28
C ALA A 9 -20.91 -7.37 -7.87
N GLY A 10 -21.67 -6.30 -7.59
CA GLY A 10 -21.12 -5.03 -7.12
C GLY A 10 -20.63 -5.09 -5.67
N TYR A 11 -21.35 -5.85 -4.83
CA TYR A 11 -21.02 -6.06 -3.42
C TYR A 11 -19.80 -6.98 -3.27
N GLU A 12 -19.71 -8.03 -4.09
CA GLU A 12 -18.54 -8.92 -4.13
C GLU A 12 -17.28 -8.21 -4.61
N ARG A 13 -17.37 -7.35 -5.64
CA ARG A 13 -16.24 -6.52 -6.09
C ARG A 13 -15.74 -5.58 -4.99
N GLY A 14 -16.65 -4.96 -4.24
CA GLY A 14 -16.27 -4.12 -3.10
C GLY A 14 -15.54 -4.89 -2.00
N ARG A 15 -15.99 -6.12 -1.71
CA ARG A 15 -15.37 -7.00 -0.71
C ARG A 15 -13.99 -7.49 -1.15
N VAL A 16 -13.84 -7.92 -2.41
CA VAL A 16 -12.54 -8.33 -2.98
C VAL A 16 -11.56 -7.14 -3.00
N ALA A 17 -12.03 -5.95 -3.38
CA ALA A 17 -11.23 -4.73 -3.35
C ALA A 17 -10.74 -4.38 -1.94
N ALA A 18 -11.59 -4.57 -0.92
CA ALA A 18 -11.22 -4.34 0.47
C ALA A 18 -10.18 -5.35 0.96
N TRP A 19 -10.32 -6.63 0.63
CA TRP A 19 -9.34 -7.66 0.98
C TRP A 19 -7.98 -7.42 0.32
N LEU A 20 -7.96 -7.10 -0.97
CA LEU A 20 -6.72 -6.83 -1.69
C LEU A 20 -6.02 -5.57 -1.16
N ALA A 21 -6.76 -4.47 -0.99
CA ALA A 21 -6.19 -3.23 -0.47
C ALA A 21 -5.74 -3.36 0.99
N GLY A 22 -6.54 -4.04 1.83
CA GLY A 22 -6.21 -4.30 3.22
C GLY A 22 -5.00 -5.21 3.37
N GLY A 23 -4.93 -6.29 2.59
CA GLY A 23 -3.78 -7.19 2.56
C GLY A 23 -2.51 -6.46 2.12
N TYR A 24 -2.58 -5.66 1.06
CA TYR A 24 -1.46 -4.86 0.60
C TYR A 24 -1.01 -3.82 1.65
N ALA A 25 -1.94 -3.10 2.27
CA ALA A 25 -1.63 -2.17 3.37
C ALA A 25 -0.97 -2.88 4.56
N ALA A 26 -1.46 -4.06 4.94
CA ALA A 26 -0.87 -4.88 6.01
C ALA A 26 0.55 -5.32 5.67
N THR A 27 0.83 -5.69 4.41
CA THR A 27 2.20 -6.00 3.95
C THR A 27 3.12 -4.78 4.08
N ILE A 28 2.68 -3.60 3.66
CA ILE A 28 3.47 -2.36 3.78
C ILE A 28 3.79 -2.03 5.24
N VAL A 29 2.78 -2.09 6.12
CA VAL A 29 2.96 -1.83 7.56
C VAL A 29 3.85 -2.89 8.21
N GLY A 30 3.65 -4.17 7.88
CA GLY A 30 4.45 -5.28 8.40
C GLY A 30 5.92 -5.15 8.01
N LEU A 31 6.20 -4.80 6.75
CA LEU A 31 7.57 -4.53 6.30
C LEU A 31 8.18 -3.33 7.02
N ALA A 32 7.43 -2.24 7.23
CA ALA A 32 7.92 -1.07 7.94
C ALA A 32 8.33 -1.42 9.39
N LEU A 33 7.45 -2.12 10.11
CA LEU A 33 7.72 -2.56 11.48
C LEU A 33 8.89 -3.55 11.55
N TRP A 34 9.00 -4.46 10.59
CA TRP A 34 10.11 -5.41 10.53
C TRP A 34 11.46 -4.73 10.30
N ILE A 35 11.51 -3.72 9.44
CA ILE A 35 12.73 -2.95 9.20
C ILE A 35 13.12 -2.12 10.43
N GLU A 36 12.16 -1.45 11.06
CA GLU A 36 12.40 -0.73 12.32
C GLU A 36 12.93 -1.66 13.42
N ALA A 37 12.38 -2.87 13.53
CA ALA A 37 12.90 -3.88 14.44
C ALA A 37 14.36 -4.27 14.08
N LEU A 38 14.68 -4.50 12.80
CA LEU A 38 16.05 -4.83 12.38
C LEU A 38 17.05 -3.70 12.63
N VAL A 39 16.64 -2.44 12.48
CA VAL A 39 17.45 -1.27 12.86
C VAL A 39 17.71 -1.29 14.38
N LEU A 40 16.68 -1.58 15.18
CA LEU A 40 16.79 -1.67 16.64
C LEU A 40 17.70 -2.81 17.11
N PHE A 41 17.72 -3.94 16.38
CA PHE A 41 18.50 -5.14 16.69
C PHE A 41 19.86 -5.21 15.97
N GLY A 42 20.23 -4.20 15.19
CA GLY A 42 21.60 -4.00 14.71
C GLY A 42 21.96 -4.61 13.34
N ASP A 43 20.99 -4.96 12.48
CA ASP A 43 21.27 -5.43 11.11
C ASP A 43 20.47 -4.65 10.04
N PRO A 44 20.90 -3.43 9.69
CA PRO A 44 20.12 -2.50 8.87
C PRO A 44 20.39 -2.61 7.36
N GLY A 45 21.31 -3.47 6.92
CA GLY A 45 21.95 -3.34 5.60
C GLY A 45 21.07 -3.68 4.38
N PHE A 46 20.09 -4.57 4.51
CA PHE A 46 19.42 -5.17 3.34
C PHE A 46 17.89 -5.16 3.38
N SER A 47 17.27 -4.79 4.50
CA SER A 47 15.82 -4.93 4.70
C SER A 47 15.00 -3.81 4.06
N GLY A 48 15.58 -2.61 3.90
CA GLY A 48 15.02 -1.46 3.15
C GLY A 48 14.57 -1.80 1.72
N VAL A 49 15.28 -2.73 1.07
CA VAL A 49 15.03 -3.16 -0.31
C VAL A 49 13.65 -3.80 -0.46
N TRP A 50 13.18 -4.55 0.54
CA TRP A 50 11.87 -5.21 0.49
C TRP A 50 10.70 -4.22 0.49
N LEU A 51 10.83 -3.10 1.23
CA LEU A 51 9.81 -2.06 1.24
C LEU A 51 9.79 -1.26 -0.07
N ILE A 52 10.96 -1.05 -0.68
CA ILE A 52 11.08 -0.46 -2.02
C ILE A 52 10.39 -1.35 -3.05
N TRP A 53 10.61 -2.68 -3.01
CA TRP A 53 9.97 -3.63 -3.92
C TRP A 53 8.45 -3.69 -3.71
N ALA A 54 7.99 -3.74 -2.45
CA ALA A 54 6.56 -3.78 -2.14
C ALA A 54 5.82 -2.48 -2.52
N ALA A 55 6.50 -1.33 -2.45
CA ALA A 55 5.95 -0.02 -2.79
C ALA A 55 6.21 0.40 -4.26
N LEU A 56 6.67 -0.49 -5.14
CA LEU A 56 6.71 -0.19 -6.58
C LEU A 56 5.28 -0.05 -7.13
N PRO A 57 4.99 0.91 -8.04
CA PRO A 57 5.89 1.85 -8.72
C PRO A 57 6.25 3.14 -7.94
N LEU A 58 5.59 3.45 -6.82
CA LEU A 58 5.76 4.75 -6.14
C LEU A 58 7.12 4.90 -5.43
N SER A 59 7.84 3.80 -5.22
CA SER A 59 9.19 3.85 -4.69
C SER A 59 10.21 4.50 -5.64
N VAL A 60 10.00 4.49 -6.96
CA VAL A 60 10.91 5.08 -7.96
C VAL A 60 11.08 6.61 -7.80
N PRO A 61 10.01 7.42 -7.68
CA PRO A 61 10.20 8.84 -7.40
C PRO A 61 10.71 9.12 -5.98
N ILE A 62 10.43 8.24 -5.01
CA ILE A 62 10.85 8.41 -3.62
C ILE A 62 12.37 8.15 -3.47
N THR A 63 12.93 7.16 -4.20
CA THR A 63 14.37 6.89 -4.22
C THR A 63 15.19 8.03 -4.85
N ALA A 64 14.57 8.86 -5.68
CA ALA A 64 15.22 10.02 -6.29
C ALA A 64 15.37 11.21 -5.33
N LEU A 65 14.68 11.20 -4.18
CA LEU A 65 14.80 12.25 -3.17
C LEU A 65 16.04 12.01 -2.31
N PRO A 66 16.86 13.05 -2.02
CA PRO A 66 18.05 12.93 -1.18
C PRO A 66 17.67 12.86 0.31
N VAL A 67 16.96 11.80 0.71
CA VAL A 67 16.44 11.59 2.06
C VAL A 67 16.96 10.25 2.57
N THR A 68 17.41 10.20 3.82
CA THR A 68 18.02 9.00 4.41
C THR A 68 17.38 8.64 5.75
N GLY A 69 17.58 7.39 6.20
CA GLY A 69 17.16 6.93 7.53
C GLY A 69 15.64 6.85 7.70
N GLY A 70 15.15 7.16 8.90
CA GLY A 70 13.73 7.00 9.27
C GLY A 70 12.76 7.85 8.43
N VAL A 71 13.19 9.01 7.94
CA VAL A 71 12.36 9.87 7.07
C VAL A 71 12.11 9.18 5.71
N TYR A 72 13.11 8.49 5.19
CA TYR A 72 12.98 7.72 3.94
C TYR A 72 11.99 6.54 4.11
N LEU A 73 12.06 5.85 5.26
CA LEU A 73 11.11 4.81 5.64
C LEU A 73 9.67 5.33 5.69
N LEU A 74 9.45 6.45 6.38
CA LEU A 74 8.13 7.09 6.47
C LEU A 74 7.57 7.46 5.09
N LEU A 75 8.41 7.99 4.19
CA LEU A 75 8.00 8.33 2.83
C LEU A 75 7.60 7.09 2.03
N LEU A 76 8.38 6.01 2.10
CA LEU A 76 8.03 4.74 1.44
C LEU A 76 6.74 4.14 1.99
N THR A 77 6.56 4.13 3.31
CA THR A 77 5.33 3.63 3.95
C THR A 77 4.12 4.47 3.54
N ALA A 78 4.24 5.79 3.58
CA ALA A 78 3.19 6.70 3.12
C ALA A 78 2.87 6.48 1.64
N GLY A 79 3.90 6.31 0.79
CA GLY A 79 3.73 6.00 -0.63
C GLY A 79 2.98 4.70 -0.85
N GLY A 80 3.36 3.62 -0.16
CA GLY A 80 2.67 2.33 -0.20
C GLY A 80 1.21 2.41 0.25
N LEU A 81 0.91 3.18 1.30
CA LEU A 81 -0.47 3.39 1.75
C LEU A 81 -1.30 4.19 0.75
N VAL A 82 -0.71 5.19 0.09
CA VAL A 82 -1.35 5.91 -1.01
C VAL A 82 -1.65 4.96 -2.17
N GLN A 83 -0.74 4.06 -2.52
CA GLN A 83 -0.99 3.02 -3.52
C GLN A 83 -2.13 2.08 -3.13
N ALA A 84 -2.17 1.63 -1.88
CA ALA A 84 -3.25 0.80 -1.35
C ALA A 84 -4.61 1.50 -1.49
N TRP A 85 -4.65 2.79 -1.18
CA TRP A 85 -5.85 3.62 -1.31
C TRP A 85 -6.26 3.80 -2.78
N VAL A 86 -5.31 4.04 -3.69
CA VAL A 86 -5.59 4.12 -5.14
C VAL A 86 -6.10 2.78 -5.66
N LEU A 87 -5.47 1.66 -5.29
CA LEU A 87 -5.88 0.32 -5.67
C LEU A 87 -7.31 0.04 -5.22
N TRP A 88 -7.62 0.37 -3.97
CA TRP A 88 -8.99 0.28 -3.45
C TRP A 88 -9.96 1.13 -4.27
N ARG A 89 -9.61 2.39 -4.57
CA ARG A 89 -10.48 3.32 -5.31
C ARG A 89 -10.75 2.87 -6.74
N VAL A 90 -9.74 2.30 -7.41
CA VAL A 90 -9.85 1.76 -8.78
C VAL A 90 -10.69 0.47 -8.79
N LEU A 91 -10.38 -0.48 -7.90
CA LEU A 91 -11.07 -1.78 -7.85
C LEU A 91 -12.51 -1.69 -7.33
N ARG A 92 -12.78 -0.76 -6.41
CA ARG A 92 -14.13 -0.45 -5.91
C ARG A 92 -15.08 -0.02 -7.02
N GLY A 93 -14.54 0.57 -8.10
CA GLY A 93 -15.31 1.19 -9.17
C GLY A 93 -16.02 2.47 -8.70
N LYS A 94 -16.25 3.42 -9.62
CA LYS A 94 -17.14 4.55 -9.36
C LYS A 94 -18.58 4.00 -9.28
N GLN A 95 -19.22 4.12 -8.13
CA GLN A 95 -20.68 4.26 -8.13
C GLN A 95 -20.99 5.61 -8.78
N VAL A 96 -21.05 5.62 -10.11
CA VAL A 96 -21.66 6.74 -10.84
C VAL A 96 -23.13 6.70 -10.45
N ARG A 97 -23.53 7.65 -9.61
CA ARG A 97 -24.93 7.93 -9.26
C ARG A 97 -25.69 8.36 -10.50
#